data_AF-A0A959JNE8-F1
#
_entry.id   AF-A0A959JNE8-F1
#
_cell.length_a   1.000
_cell.length_b   1.000
_cell.length_c   1.000
_cell.angle_alpha   90.00
_cell.angle_beta   90.00
_cell.angle_gamma   90.00
#
_symmetry.space_group_name_H-M   'P 1'
#
loop_
_entity.id
_entity.type
_entity.pdbx_description
1 polymer ?
#
loop_
_entity_poly.entity_id
_entity_poly.type
_entity_poly.pdbx_seq_one_letter_code
_entity_poly.pdbx_strand_id
1 'polypeptide(L)'
;MHTYTFMKDKNTAGLLALILGFTGVQWFYLKKNGMGFAQVALSFMFFPISFVLGLVTAFYFFGMDPIKFQQKYAYPQERDLGSGEYKRFGRSRPDYQRRWEERSRPVPERRPSSKWVLERKLQAKIRKAAPFKKEGIKQFKEYDYPAAIDAFEKALSFDDRDPATHFNLACAYSLVEDSERAFYHIDKAVGSGFDDFHKIKSHDALAYLRIQDEFDTFERNNFRLPPPEDNQATSKSTTKISSEGQPEEDLLNTQPDLLDQLKKLKELRESGLLSEEDFEMQKRKLLD
;
A
#
# COMPACT_ATOMS: atom_id res chain seq x y z
N MET A 1 -14.92 19.78 12.85
CA MET A 1 -14.86 20.66 11.67
C MET A 1 -13.87 20.06 10.68
N HIS A 2 -14.36 19.33 9.68
CA HIS A 2 -13.53 18.90 8.56
C HIS A 2 -13.13 20.16 7.78
N THR A 3 -11.86 20.55 7.87
CA THR A 3 -11.29 21.56 6.98
C THR A 3 -11.21 20.93 5.60
N TYR A 4 -12.20 21.18 4.75
CA TYR A 4 -12.08 20.95 3.32
C TYR A 4 -10.92 21.82 2.81
N THR A 5 -9.74 21.23 2.67
CA THR A 5 -8.66 21.84 1.91
C THR A 5 -9.18 21.99 0.49
N PHE A 6 -9.41 23.24 0.06
CA PHE A 6 -9.90 23.56 -1.28
C PHE A 6 -8.92 22.99 -2.33
N MET A 7 -9.20 21.79 -2.83
CA MET A 7 -8.38 21.10 -3.82
C MET A 7 -8.50 21.88 -5.13
N LYS A 8 -7.45 22.63 -5.48
CA LYS A 8 -7.43 23.39 -6.73
C LYS A 8 -7.43 22.42 -7.91
N ASP A 9 -8.49 22.47 -8.69
CA ASP A 9 -8.66 21.63 -9.87
C ASP A 9 -7.85 22.16 -11.07
N LYS A 10 -7.19 21.23 -11.78
CA LYS A 10 -6.36 21.53 -12.95
C LYS A 10 -7.19 21.94 -14.17
N ASN A 11 -8.40 21.39 -14.32
CA ASN A 11 -9.26 21.69 -15.45
C ASN A 11 -9.80 23.12 -15.31
N THR A 12 -10.17 23.51 -14.09
CA THR A 12 -10.54 24.87 -13.75
C THR A 12 -9.40 25.86 -14.02
N ALA A 13 -8.15 25.53 -13.63
CA ALA A 13 -6.99 26.38 -13.93
C ALA A 13 -6.69 26.49 -15.43
N GLY A 14 -6.83 25.39 -16.18
CA GLY A 14 -6.66 25.35 -17.64
C GLY A 14 -7.73 26.15 -18.37
N LEU A 15 -8.99 26.05 -17.94
CA LEU A 15 -10.10 26.83 -18.49
C LEU A 15 -9.92 28.34 -18.25
N LEU A 16 -9.50 28.72 -17.04
CA LEU A 16 -9.16 30.12 -16.73
C LEU A 16 -7.98 30.61 -17.57
N ALA A 17 -6.98 29.78 -17.81
CA ALA A 17 -5.87 30.12 -18.69
C ALA A 17 -6.30 30.21 -20.17
N LEU A 18 -7.30 29.44 -20.60
CA LEU A 18 -7.77 29.47 -21.98
C LEU A 18 -8.61 30.72 -22.27
N ILE A 19 -9.52 31.08 -21.37
CA ILE A 19 -10.46 32.20 -21.57
C ILE A 19 -9.84 33.52 -21.12
N LEU A 20 -9.13 33.52 -19.99
CA LEU A 20 -8.61 34.72 -19.32
C LEU A 20 -7.08 34.68 -19.19
N GLY A 21 -6.40 33.79 -19.91
CA GLY A 21 -4.94 33.60 -19.81
C GLY A 21 -4.15 34.86 -20.05
N PHE A 22 -4.61 35.67 -21.00
CA PHE A 22 -4.01 36.96 -21.32
C PHE A 22 -4.10 37.95 -20.16
N THR A 23 -4.92 37.75 -19.13
CA THR A 23 -4.96 38.62 -17.94
C THR A 23 -4.17 38.06 -16.76
N GLY A 24 -3.80 36.78 -16.78
CA GLY A 24 -3.10 36.13 -15.68
C GLY A 24 -3.99 35.67 -14.52
N VAL A 25 -5.33 35.66 -14.69
CA VAL A 25 -6.32 35.20 -13.68
C VAL A 25 -6.02 33.78 -13.17
N GLN A 26 -5.50 32.90 -14.03
CA GLN A 26 -5.08 31.55 -13.68
C GLN A 26 -4.02 31.53 -12.56
N TRP A 27 -3.15 32.53 -12.47
CA TRP A 27 -2.13 32.60 -11.42
C TRP A 27 -2.70 33.05 -10.09
N PHE A 28 -3.73 33.90 -10.11
CA PHE A 28 -4.47 34.29 -8.92
C PHE A 28 -5.27 33.12 -8.36
N TYR A 29 -5.90 32.31 -9.22
CA TYR A 29 -6.51 31.04 -8.82
C TYR A 29 -5.51 30.10 -8.13
N LEU A 30 -4.26 30.10 -8.61
CA LEU A 30 -3.17 29.34 -8.02
C LEU A 30 -2.53 30.00 -6.77
N LYS A 31 -3.05 31.14 -6.27
CA LYS A 31 -2.47 31.96 -5.19
C LYS A 31 -1.03 32.43 -5.46
N LYS A 32 -0.63 32.53 -6.73
CA LYS A 32 0.67 33.06 -7.18
C LYS A 32 0.53 34.53 -7.60
N ASN A 33 0.19 35.38 -6.63
CA ASN A 33 -0.16 36.78 -6.85
C ASN A 33 0.95 37.56 -7.59
N GLY A 34 2.22 37.32 -7.26
CA GLY A 34 3.34 37.99 -7.94
C GLY A 34 3.41 37.70 -9.45
N MET A 35 3.13 36.46 -9.87
CA MET A 35 3.15 36.10 -11.29
C MET A 35 1.89 36.57 -12.02
N GLY A 36 0.75 36.61 -11.31
CA GLY A 36 -0.48 37.24 -11.80
C GLY A 36 -0.27 38.72 -12.13
N PHE A 37 0.28 39.52 -11.20
CA PHE A 37 0.55 40.94 -11.45
C PHE A 37 1.56 41.17 -12.57
N ALA A 38 2.61 40.35 -12.65
CA ALA A 38 3.59 40.43 -13.74
C ALA A 38 2.93 40.19 -15.11
N GLN A 39 2.02 39.22 -15.18
CA GLN A 39 1.29 38.94 -16.41
C GLN A 39 0.31 40.07 -16.76
N VAL A 40 -0.44 40.61 -15.80
CA VAL A 40 -1.31 41.79 -16.04
C VAL A 40 -0.50 42.95 -16.63
N ALA A 41 0.66 43.27 -16.06
CA ALA A 41 1.53 44.33 -16.57
C ALA A 41 2.04 44.04 -18.00
N LEU A 42 2.43 42.79 -18.28
CA LEU A 42 2.85 42.37 -19.61
C LEU A 42 1.71 42.52 -20.63
N SER A 43 0.47 42.26 -20.25
CA SER A 43 -0.68 42.33 -21.16
C SER A 43 -0.99 43.74 -21.63
N PHE A 44 -0.73 44.74 -20.79
CA PHE A 44 -0.85 46.15 -21.18
C PHE A 44 0.30 46.60 -22.10
N MET A 45 1.48 46.01 -21.96
CA MET A 45 2.67 46.40 -22.73
C MET A 45 2.80 45.62 -24.06
N PHE A 46 2.37 44.36 -24.08
CA PHE A 46 2.52 43.41 -25.19
C PHE A 46 1.37 42.39 -25.23
N PHE A 47 0.17 42.87 -25.56
CA PHE A 47 -1.04 42.04 -25.66
C PHE A 47 -0.88 40.74 -26.49
N PRO A 48 -0.34 40.74 -27.74
CA PRO A 48 -0.27 39.52 -28.54
C PRO A 48 0.65 38.46 -27.92
N ILE A 49 1.74 38.88 -27.29
CA ILE A 49 2.68 37.97 -26.62
C ILE A 49 2.01 37.38 -25.36
N SER A 50 1.31 38.21 -24.58
CA SER A 50 0.59 37.75 -23.39
C SER A 50 -0.54 36.77 -23.73
N PHE A 51 -1.25 36.99 -24.83
CA PHE A 51 -2.30 36.09 -25.31
C PHE A 51 -1.76 34.69 -25.66
N VAL A 52 -0.66 34.63 -26.43
CA VAL A 52 0.00 33.34 -26.77
C VAL A 52 0.50 32.63 -25.51
N LEU A 53 1.09 33.34 -24.56
CA LEU A 53 1.53 32.77 -23.27
C LEU A 53 0.36 32.19 -22.47
N GLY A 54 -0.81 32.84 -22.52
CA GLY A 54 -2.06 32.32 -21.94
C GLY A 54 -2.46 30.97 -22.53
N LEU A 55 -2.50 30.87 -23.87
CA LEU A 55 -2.84 29.64 -24.58
C LEU A 55 -1.85 28.51 -24.31
N VAL A 56 -0.54 28.79 -24.38
CA VAL A 56 0.50 27.81 -24.07
C VAL A 56 0.35 27.29 -22.64
N THR A 57 0.04 28.17 -21.69
CA THR A 57 -0.22 27.79 -20.29
C THR A 57 -1.46 26.91 -20.16
N ALA A 58 -2.52 27.18 -20.92
CA ALA A 58 -3.74 26.37 -20.92
C ALA A 58 -3.47 24.94 -21.41
N PHE A 59 -2.81 24.78 -22.56
CA PHE A 59 -2.43 23.46 -23.08
C PHE A 59 -1.48 22.72 -22.14
N TYR A 60 -0.53 23.43 -21.53
CA TYR A 60 0.36 22.87 -20.53
C TYR A 60 -0.40 22.34 -19.30
N PHE A 61 -1.45 23.02 -18.84
CA PHE A 61 -2.28 22.54 -17.72
C PHE A 61 -3.17 21.36 -18.10
N PHE A 62 -3.77 21.36 -19.28
CA PHE A 62 -4.58 20.22 -19.74
C PHE A 62 -3.74 18.96 -19.95
N GLY A 63 -2.53 19.10 -20.49
CA GLY A 63 -1.60 17.99 -20.71
C GLY A 63 -0.88 17.49 -19.44
N MET A 64 -1.05 18.17 -18.29
CA MET A 64 -0.38 17.78 -17.05
C MET A 64 -1.18 16.74 -16.25
N ASP A 65 -0.48 15.75 -15.69
CA ASP A 65 -1.08 14.79 -14.75
C ASP A 65 -1.66 15.51 -13.51
N PRO A 66 -2.86 15.13 -13.03
CA PRO A 66 -3.50 15.78 -11.87
C PRO A 66 -2.61 15.81 -10.62
N ILE A 67 -1.88 14.72 -10.37
CA ILE A 67 -1.00 14.57 -9.21
C ILE A 67 0.21 15.53 -9.32
N LYS A 68 0.81 15.64 -10.51
CA LYS A 68 1.92 16.57 -10.77
C LYS A 68 1.50 18.03 -10.63
N PHE A 69 0.29 18.35 -11.09
CA PHE A 69 -0.28 19.69 -10.94
C PHE A 69 -0.45 20.05 -9.47
N GLN A 70 -1.02 19.16 -8.66
CA GLN A 70 -1.17 19.38 -7.23
C GLN A 70 0.18 19.54 -6.54
N GLN A 71 1.17 18.70 -6.86
CA GLN A 71 2.51 18.82 -6.29
C GLN A 71 3.16 20.19 -6.59
N LYS A 72 2.96 20.72 -7.80
CA LYS A 72 3.57 21.97 -8.27
C LYS A 72 2.82 23.25 -7.86
N TYR A 73 1.51 23.15 -7.65
CA TYR A 73 0.64 24.33 -7.48
C TYR A 73 -0.23 24.34 -6.21
N ALA A 74 -0.35 23.21 -5.49
CA ALA A 74 -1.06 23.13 -4.21
C ALA A 74 -0.11 23.40 -3.02
N TYR A 75 1.15 22.98 -3.12
CA TYR A 75 2.17 23.29 -2.10
C TYR A 75 2.92 24.56 -2.49
N PRO A 76 3.06 25.55 -1.59
CA PRO A 76 4.02 26.63 -1.77
C PRO A 76 5.39 25.96 -1.89
N GLN A 77 5.93 25.92 -3.09
CA GLN A 77 7.32 25.57 -3.32
C GLN A 77 8.14 26.66 -2.62
N GLU A 78 8.63 26.34 -1.41
CA GLU A 78 9.70 27.07 -0.76
C GLU A 78 10.80 27.22 -1.82
N ARG A 79 10.97 28.46 -2.29
CA ARG A 79 12.01 28.76 -3.25
C ARG A 79 13.31 28.61 -2.50
N ASP A 80 14.04 27.58 -2.89
CA ASP A 80 15.48 27.51 -2.76
C ASP A 80 16.06 28.77 -3.41
N LEU A 81 16.37 29.77 -2.58
CA LEU A 81 17.16 30.94 -2.96
C LEU A 81 18.60 30.56 -2.67
N GLY A 82 19.30 30.18 -3.74
CA GLY A 82 20.73 30.02 -3.73
C GLY A 82 21.44 31.28 -3.25
N SER A 83 22.57 31.05 -2.57
CA SER A 83 23.79 31.85 -2.61
C SER A 83 23.60 33.33 -2.97
N GLY A 84 23.31 34.15 -1.97
CA GLY A 84 23.28 35.61 -2.11
C GLY A 84 23.77 36.26 -0.83
N GLU A 85 24.92 36.92 -0.92
CA GLU A 85 25.56 37.73 0.12
C GLU A 85 24.54 38.56 0.93
N TYR A 86 24.46 38.29 2.23
CA TYR A 86 23.78 39.21 3.14
C TYR A 86 24.64 40.44 3.36
N LYS A 87 24.36 41.48 2.57
CA LYS A 87 24.80 42.86 2.79
C LYS A 87 24.41 43.31 4.19
N ARG A 88 25.44 43.65 4.96
CA ARG A 88 25.42 44.27 6.28
C ARG A 88 24.95 45.73 6.12
N PHE A 89 23.74 46.06 6.56
CA PHE A 89 23.41 47.43 6.95
C PHE A 89 22.85 47.43 8.36
N GLY A 90 23.58 48.10 9.25
CA GLY A 90 23.27 48.18 10.66
C GLY A 90 22.03 49.01 10.94
N ARG A 91 21.18 48.46 11.81
CA ARG A 91 20.34 49.24 12.71
C ARG A 91 20.24 48.53 14.05
N SER A 92 20.53 49.32 15.08
CA SER A 92 20.16 49.17 16.48
C SER A 92 20.63 47.93 17.23
N ARG A 93 21.49 48.18 18.23
CA ARG A 93 21.88 47.25 19.30
C ARG A 93 20.66 46.49 19.84
N PRO A 94 20.67 45.14 19.88
CA PRO A 94 19.81 44.40 20.76
C PRO A 94 20.59 43.94 21.99
N ASP A 95 19.99 44.16 23.15
CA ASP A 95 20.44 43.81 24.49
C ASP A 95 20.97 42.37 24.60
N TYR A 96 22.29 42.23 24.75
CA TYR A 96 22.92 40.94 25.09
C TYR A 96 22.41 40.40 26.44
N GLN A 97 21.96 41.26 27.35
CA GLN A 97 21.45 40.88 28.68
C GLN A 97 20.13 40.09 28.61
N ARG A 98 19.13 40.55 27.84
CA ARG A 98 17.83 39.85 27.74
C ARG A 98 17.97 38.46 27.12
N ARG A 99 18.87 38.29 26.15
CA ARG A 99 19.11 37.00 25.48
C ARG A 99 19.79 35.97 26.39
N TRP A 100 20.55 36.41 27.40
CA TRP A 100 21.10 35.51 28.42
C TRP A 100 20.04 35.08 29.45
N GLU A 101 19.20 36.00 29.93
CA GLU A 101 18.09 35.66 30.84
C GLU A 101 17.03 34.77 30.17
N GLU A 102 16.78 34.96 28.87
CA GLU A 102 15.82 34.15 28.09
C GLU A 102 16.37 32.75 27.76
N ARG A 103 17.70 32.57 27.76
CA ARG A 103 18.39 31.27 27.65
C ARG A 103 18.44 30.53 29.00
N SER A 104 18.33 31.24 30.12
CA SER A 104 18.29 30.67 31.47
C SER A 104 16.88 30.36 31.97
N ARG A 105 15.83 30.64 31.18
CA ARG A 105 14.51 30.07 31.45
C ARG A 105 14.58 28.57 31.19
N PRO A 106 14.14 27.71 32.12
CA PRO A 106 13.91 26.31 31.81
C PRO A 106 12.95 26.28 30.63
N VAL A 107 13.45 25.93 29.44
CA VAL A 107 12.58 25.57 28.32
C VAL A 107 11.68 24.48 28.92
N PRO A 108 10.34 24.65 28.96
CA PRO A 108 9.48 23.59 29.44
C PRO A 108 9.89 22.37 28.65
N GLU A 109 10.34 21.33 29.34
CA GLU A 109 10.81 20.10 28.70
C GLU A 109 9.61 19.57 27.93
N ARG A 110 9.49 20.01 26.67
CA ARG A 110 8.50 19.54 25.72
C ARG A 110 9.00 18.17 25.39
N ARG A 111 8.74 17.23 26.30
CA ARG A 111 8.91 15.81 26.07
C ARG A 111 8.31 15.59 24.71
N PRO A 112 9.12 15.15 23.76
CA PRO A 112 8.62 14.75 22.48
C PRO A 112 7.29 14.00 22.68
N SER A 113 6.16 14.49 22.16
CA SER A 113 4.95 13.67 22.15
C SER A 113 5.36 12.33 21.55
N SER A 114 5.24 11.27 22.35
CA SER A 114 5.78 9.93 22.05
C SER A 114 5.47 9.50 20.61
N LYS A 115 4.30 9.91 20.12
CA LYS A 115 3.83 9.72 18.75
C LYS A 115 4.80 10.25 17.67
N TRP A 116 5.30 11.49 17.76
CA TRP A 116 6.16 12.03 16.71
C TRP A 116 7.55 11.38 16.67
N VAL A 117 8.07 10.96 17.83
CA VAL A 117 9.34 10.22 17.90
C VAL A 117 9.19 8.87 17.24
N LEU A 118 8.09 8.16 17.56
CA LEU A 118 7.77 6.88 16.96
C LEU A 118 7.61 7.00 15.45
N GLU A 119 6.89 8.01 14.98
CA GLU A 119 6.65 8.25 13.56
C GLU A 119 7.94 8.59 12.81
N ARG A 120 8.81 9.43 13.39
CA ARG A 120 10.12 9.73 12.82
C ARG A 120 11.02 8.49 12.77
N LYS A 121 10.98 7.62 13.79
CA LYS A 121 11.70 6.34 13.80
C LYS A 121 11.18 5.39 12.71
N LEU A 122 9.87 5.29 12.54
CA LEU A 122 9.24 4.49 11.48
C LEU A 122 9.62 5.00 10.09
N GLN A 123 9.55 6.32 9.86
CA GLN A 123 9.99 6.91 8.59
C GLN A 123 11.49 6.66 8.32
N ALA A 124 12.34 6.69 9.35
CA ALA A 124 13.75 6.37 9.19
C ALA A 124 13.97 4.89 8.79
N LYS A 125 13.19 3.96 9.34
CA LYS A 125 13.18 2.55 8.93
C LYS A 125 12.76 2.38 7.47
N ILE A 126 11.62 2.95 7.09
CA ILE A 126 11.10 2.92 5.70
C ILE A 126 12.14 3.48 4.71
N ARG A 127 12.78 4.60 5.04
CA ARG A 127 13.82 5.20 4.18
C ARG A 127 15.03 4.30 3.99
N LYS A 128 15.43 3.55 5.03
CA LYS A 128 16.53 2.59 4.95
C LYS A 128 16.14 1.34 4.16
N ALA A 129 14.90 0.87 4.25
CA ALA A 129 14.38 -0.27 3.50
C ALA A 129 14.21 0.03 1.99
N ALA A 130 13.82 1.26 1.65
CA ALA A 130 13.47 1.67 0.28
C ALA A 130 14.49 1.31 -0.82
N PRO A 131 15.82 1.52 -0.69
CA PRO A 131 16.78 1.14 -1.72
C PRO A 131 16.81 -0.38 -1.97
N PHE A 132 16.76 -1.20 -0.92
CA PHE A 132 16.78 -2.66 -1.03
C PHE A 132 15.49 -3.19 -1.66
N LYS A 133 14.33 -2.61 -1.31
CA LYS A 133 13.06 -2.93 -1.97
C LYS A 133 13.11 -2.64 -3.47
N LYS A 134 13.68 -1.50 -3.87
CA LYS A 134 13.83 -1.13 -5.28
C LYS A 134 14.76 -2.09 -6.02
N GLU A 135 15.86 -2.47 -5.37
CA GLU A 135 16.81 -3.44 -5.91
C GLU A 135 16.16 -4.82 -6.10
N GLY A 136 15.42 -5.32 -5.10
CA GLY A 136 14.69 -6.59 -5.24
C GLY A 136 13.66 -6.58 -6.37
N ILE A 137 12.91 -5.47 -6.54
CA ILE A 137 11.98 -5.33 -7.67
C ILE A 137 12.73 -5.34 -9.02
N LYS A 138 13.92 -4.74 -9.08
CA LYS A 138 14.74 -4.72 -10.29
C LYS A 138 15.21 -6.15 -10.62
N GLN A 139 15.80 -6.84 -9.66
CA GLN A 139 16.30 -8.22 -9.83
C GLN A 139 15.17 -9.20 -10.17
N PHE A 140 14.00 -9.04 -9.54
CA PHE A 140 12.80 -9.83 -9.87
C PHE A 140 12.39 -9.66 -11.34
N LYS A 141 12.45 -8.44 -11.89
CA LYS A 141 12.16 -8.17 -13.31
C LYS A 141 13.25 -8.69 -14.25
N GLU A 142 14.47 -8.82 -13.75
CA GLU A 142 15.61 -9.41 -14.45
C GLU A 142 15.63 -10.95 -14.33
N TYR A 143 14.60 -11.55 -13.73
CA TYR A 143 14.44 -13.00 -13.52
C TYR A 143 15.48 -13.61 -12.55
N ASP A 144 16.24 -12.78 -11.84
CA ASP A 144 17.15 -13.22 -10.78
C ASP A 144 16.40 -13.27 -9.44
N TYR A 145 15.60 -14.32 -9.27
CA TYR A 145 14.78 -14.51 -8.08
C TYR A 145 15.59 -14.74 -6.79
N PRO A 146 16.69 -15.51 -6.78
CA PRO A 146 17.54 -15.65 -5.59
C PRO A 146 18.10 -14.31 -5.11
N ALA A 147 18.62 -13.46 -6.02
CA ALA A 147 19.09 -12.15 -5.62
C ALA A 147 17.91 -11.26 -5.14
N ALA A 148 16.76 -11.33 -5.81
CA ALA A 148 15.58 -10.57 -5.41
C ALA A 148 15.12 -10.93 -3.99
N ILE A 149 15.16 -12.21 -3.62
CA ILE A 149 14.90 -12.70 -2.27
C ILE A 149 15.84 -12.03 -1.27
N ASP A 150 17.16 -12.09 -1.49
CA ASP A 150 18.16 -11.45 -0.61
C ASP A 150 17.90 -9.95 -0.43
N ALA A 151 17.54 -9.25 -1.51
CA ALA A 151 17.26 -7.83 -1.47
C ALA A 151 15.97 -7.51 -0.71
N PHE A 152 14.91 -8.30 -0.87
CA PHE A 152 13.67 -8.15 -0.12
C PHE A 152 13.83 -8.49 1.36
N GLU A 153 14.57 -9.54 1.71
CA GLU A 153 14.90 -9.87 3.10
C GLU A 153 15.68 -8.74 3.77
N LYS A 154 16.67 -8.16 3.07
CA LYS A 154 17.39 -6.97 3.56
C LYS A 154 16.45 -5.79 3.75
N ALA A 155 15.47 -5.57 2.88
CA ALA A 155 14.48 -4.53 3.07
C ALA A 155 13.64 -4.77 4.34
N LEU A 156 13.18 -6.00 4.55
CA LEU A 156 12.40 -6.41 5.73
C LEU A 156 13.19 -6.35 7.04
N SER A 157 14.53 -6.47 6.99
CA SER A 157 15.38 -6.26 8.16
C SER A 157 15.30 -4.83 8.73
N PHE A 158 14.93 -3.86 7.90
CA PHE A 158 14.71 -2.47 8.31
C PHE A 158 13.24 -2.16 8.60
N ASP A 159 12.34 -2.62 7.74
CA ASP A 159 10.89 -2.45 7.86
C ASP A 159 10.17 -3.80 7.77
N ASP A 160 9.93 -4.39 8.93
CA ASP A 160 9.36 -5.72 9.13
C ASP A 160 7.85 -5.81 8.85
N ARG A 161 7.21 -4.67 8.54
CA ARG A 161 5.75 -4.58 8.39
C ARG A 161 5.32 -4.09 7.02
N ASP A 162 6.23 -4.00 6.04
CA ASP A 162 5.91 -3.55 4.69
C ASP A 162 5.12 -4.63 3.93
N PRO A 163 3.79 -4.46 3.72
CA PRO A 163 2.96 -5.51 3.13
C PRO A 163 3.36 -5.80 1.68
N ALA A 164 3.78 -4.77 0.95
CA ALA A 164 4.17 -4.90 -0.44
C ALA A 164 5.52 -5.62 -0.60
N THR A 165 6.45 -5.45 0.35
CA THR A 165 7.72 -6.21 0.31
C THR A 165 7.49 -7.68 0.65
N HIS A 166 6.64 -7.98 1.63
CA HIS A 166 6.22 -9.36 1.90
C HIS A 166 5.53 -10.01 0.70
N PHE A 167 4.58 -9.33 0.06
CA PHE A 167 3.94 -9.85 -1.16
C PHE A 167 4.93 -10.12 -2.28
N ASN A 168 5.85 -9.19 -2.56
CA ASN A 168 6.86 -9.38 -3.61
C ASN A 168 7.82 -10.52 -3.28
N LEU A 169 8.19 -10.69 -2.01
CA LEU A 169 9.01 -11.80 -1.55
C LEU A 169 8.29 -13.14 -1.70
N ALA A 170 6.99 -13.20 -1.39
CA ALA A 170 6.17 -14.39 -1.64
C ALA A 170 6.12 -14.76 -3.13
N CYS A 171 5.99 -13.76 -4.01
CA CYS A 171 6.08 -13.99 -5.45
C CYS A 171 7.44 -14.57 -5.85
N ALA A 172 8.53 -14.08 -5.27
CA ALA A 172 9.88 -14.58 -5.56
C ALA A 172 10.05 -16.02 -5.08
N TYR A 173 9.57 -16.34 -3.86
CA TYR A 173 9.58 -17.72 -3.34
C TYR A 173 8.73 -18.67 -4.17
N SER A 174 7.54 -18.24 -4.60
CA SER A 174 6.69 -19.04 -5.48
C SER A 174 7.35 -19.35 -6.83
N LEU A 175 8.14 -18.42 -7.37
CA LEU A 175 8.90 -18.62 -8.62
C LEU A 175 10.13 -19.52 -8.47
N VAL A 176 10.64 -19.70 -7.25
CA VAL A 176 11.68 -20.70 -6.93
C VAL A 176 11.08 -21.97 -6.34
N GLU A 177 9.76 -22.14 -6.45
CA GLU A 177 9.02 -23.33 -6.00
C GLU A 177 9.12 -23.60 -4.48
N ASP A 178 9.31 -22.56 -3.68
CA ASP A 178 9.28 -22.62 -2.22
C ASP A 178 7.90 -22.20 -1.71
N SER A 179 6.96 -23.16 -1.68
CA SER A 179 5.57 -22.91 -1.26
C SER A 179 5.47 -22.52 0.21
N GLU A 180 6.21 -23.18 1.10
CA GLU A 180 6.19 -22.92 2.54
C GLU A 180 6.49 -21.45 2.87
N ARG A 181 7.60 -20.92 2.34
CA ARG A 181 7.98 -19.52 2.57
C ARG A 181 7.06 -18.55 1.85
N ALA A 182 6.58 -18.92 0.66
CA ALA A 182 5.64 -18.08 -0.07
C ALA A 182 4.32 -17.91 0.68
N PHE A 183 3.70 -18.99 1.19
CA PHE A 183 2.49 -18.92 2.02
C PHE A 183 2.72 -18.08 3.28
N TYR A 184 3.85 -18.29 3.96
CA TYR A 184 4.24 -17.50 5.13
C TYR A 184 4.27 -16.00 4.83
N HIS A 185 4.88 -15.60 3.71
CA HIS A 185 4.99 -14.20 3.36
C HIS A 185 3.68 -13.59 2.84
N ILE A 186 2.78 -14.36 2.22
CA ILE A 186 1.42 -13.89 1.95
C ILE A 186 0.66 -13.65 3.27
N ASP A 187 0.73 -14.56 4.24
CA ASP A 187 0.11 -14.35 5.57
C ASP A 187 0.62 -13.07 6.25
N LYS A 188 1.94 -12.84 6.21
CA LYS A 188 2.54 -11.60 6.74
C LYS A 188 2.10 -10.35 5.98
N ALA A 189 1.99 -10.43 4.65
CA ALA A 189 1.50 -9.32 3.85
C ALA A 189 0.07 -8.96 4.26
N VAL A 190 -0.84 -9.94 4.30
CA VAL A 190 -2.25 -9.71 4.65
C VAL A 190 -2.38 -9.25 6.10
N GLY A 191 -1.65 -9.88 7.03
CA GLY A 191 -1.61 -9.44 8.43
C GLY A 191 -1.06 -8.02 8.64
N SER A 192 -0.25 -7.52 7.71
CA SER A 192 0.29 -6.15 7.73
C SER A 192 -0.58 -5.14 6.98
N GLY A 193 -1.70 -5.57 6.37
CA GLY A 193 -2.67 -4.72 5.69
C GLY A 193 -2.68 -4.81 4.16
N PHE A 194 -2.11 -5.86 3.57
CA PHE A 194 -2.32 -6.17 2.16
C PHE A 194 -3.75 -6.71 1.94
N ASP A 195 -4.54 -6.02 1.14
CA ASP A 195 -5.97 -6.27 0.94
C ASP A 195 -6.35 -6.65 -0.51
N ASP A 196 -5.39 -6.65 -1.43
CA ASP A 196 -5.60 -7.02 -2.84
C ASP A 196 -5.61 -8.55 -3.03
N PHE A 197 -6.65 -9.18 -2.50
CA PHE A 197 -6.86 -10.64 -2.60
C PHE A 197 -7.03 -11.12 -4.03
N HIS A 198 -7.60 -10.28 -4.90
CA HIS A 198 -7.69 -10.57 -6.32
C HIS A 198 -6.29 -10.81 -6.90
N LYS A 199 -5.32 -9.96 -6.56
CA LYS A 199 -3.94 -10.12 -7.00
C LYS A 199 -3.28 -11.39 -6.49
N ILE A 200 -3.61 -11.89 -5.30
CA ILE A 200 -3.11 -13.20 -4.81
C ILE A 200 -3.63 -14.33 -5.72
N LYS A 201 -4.90 -14.27 -6.12
CA LYS A 201 -5.55 -15.28 -6.96
C LYS A 201 -5.19 -15.19 -8.45
N SER A 202 -4.77 -14.02 -8.95
CA SER A 202 -4.56 -13.81 -10.38
C SER A 202 -3.11 -13.60 -10.80
N HIS A 203 -2.21 -13.19 -9.91
CA HIS A 203 -0.84 -12.82 -10.29
C HIS A 203 -0.04 -14.03 -10.77
N ASP A 204 0.61 -13.93 -11.93
CA ASP A 204 1.29 -15.05 -12.61
C ASP A 204 2.39 -15.70 -11.74
N ALA A 205 3.18 -14.89 -11.04
CA ALA A 205 4.23 -15.38 -10.15
C ALA A 205 3.74 -16.31 -9.03
N LEU A 206 2.45 -16.25 -8.68
CA LEU A 206 1.82 -17.08 -7.66
C LEU A 206 1.10 -18.30 -8.23
N ALA A 207 1.26 -18.59 -9.53
CA ALA A 207 0.64 -19.76 -10.16
C ALA A 207 1.07 -21.07 -9.47
N TYR A 208 2.35 -21.20 -9.10
CA TYR A 208 2.85 -22.35 -8.35
C TYR A 208 2.17 -22.50 -6.99
N LEU A 209 1.86 -21.38 -6.32
CA LEU A 209 1.14 -21.39 -5.05
C LEU A 209 -0.30 -21.89 -5.19
N ARG A 210 -0.98 -21.51 -6.28
CA ARG A 210 -2.38 -21.85 -6.54
C ARG A 210 -2.63 -23.31 -6.89
N ILE A 211 -1.60 -24.04 -7.29
CA ILE A 211 -1.71 -25.48 -7.58
C ILE A 211 -1.43 -26.37 -6.37
N GLN A 212 -1.00 -25.79 -5.24
CA GLN A 212 -0.75 -26.55 -4.02
C GLN A 212 -2.08 -26.90 -3.35
N ASP A 213 -2.18 -28.10 -2.77
CA ASP A 213 -3.38 -28.61 -2.13
C ASP A 213 -3.83 -27.71 -0.95
N GLU A 214 -2.88 -27.03 -0.29
CA GLU A 214 -3.17 -26.15 0.83
C GLU A 214 -3.78 -24.81 0.41
N PHE A 215 -3.70 -24.43 -0.87
CA PHE A 215 -4.11 -23.11 -1.35
C PHE A 215 -5.60 -22.83 -1.11
N ASP A 216 -6.47 -23.80 -1.38
CA ASP A 216 -7.91 -23.63 -1.19
C ASP A 216 -8.26 -23.37 0.28
N THR A 217 -7.57 -24.05 1.19
CA THR A 217 -7.75 -23.84 2.64
C THR A 217 -7.19 -22.50 3.08
N PHE A 218 -6.04 -22.11 2.54
CA PHE A 218 -5.45 -20.80 2.78
C PHE A 218 -6.35 -19.66 2.28
N GLU A 219 -6.95 -19.80 1.09
CA GLU A 219 -7.92 -18.87 0.53
C GLU A 219 -9.18 -18.77 1.39
N ARG A 220 -9.75 -19.91 1.80
CA ARG A 220 -10.90 -19.97 2.72
C ARG A 220 -10.61 -19.27 4.05
N ASN A 221 -9.35 -19.25 4.49
CA ASN A 221 -8.90 -18.53 5.68
C ASN A 221 -8.45 -17.08 5.40
N ASN A 222 -8.95 -16.44 4.34
CA ASN A 222 -8.58 -15.07 3.95
C ASN A 222 -7.08 -14.87 3.79
N PHE A 223 -6.38 -15.88 3.25
CA PHE A 223 -4.93 -15.86 3.04
C PHE A 223 -4.14 -15.65 4.35
N ARG A 224 -4.64 -16.24 5.43
CA ARG A 224 -3.96 -16.30 6.73
C ARG A 224 -3.59 -17.75 7.04
N LEU A 225 -2.41 -17.96 7.60
CA LEU A 225 -2.04 -19.28 8.09
C LEU A 225 -2.72 -19.55 9.43
N PRO A 226 -3.14 -20.80 9.73
CA PRO A 226 -3.62 -21.15 11.05
C PRO A 226 -2.52 -20.87 12.09
N PRO A 227 -2.89 -20.54 13.35
CA PRO A 227 -1.92 -20.49 14.43
C PRO A 227 -1.15 -21.82 14.46
N PRO A 228 0.18 -21.81 14.69
CA PRO A 228 0.93 -23.04 14.82
C PRO A 228 0.29 -23.87 15.93
N GLU A 229 -0.32 -24.99 15.55
CA GLU A 229 -0.96 -25.90 16.51
C GLU A 229 0.11 -26.40 17.49
N ASP A 230 -0.16 -26.28 18.79
CA ASP A 230 0.69 -26.88 19.83
C ASP A 230 0.72 -28.40 19.60
N ASN A 231 1.86 -28.89 19.11
CA ASN A 231 2.09 -30.26 18.71
C ASN A 231 1.70 -31.28 19.80
N GLN A 232 0.57 -31.96 19.64
CA GLN A 232 0.44 -33.37 19.99
C GLN A 232 0.21 -34.19 18.71
N ALA A 233 1.33 -34.74 18.22
CA ALA A 233 1.49 -35.99 17.48
C ALA A 233 0.37 -36.48 16.54
N THR A 234 0.65 -36.46 15.23
CA THR A 234 0.82 -37.66 14.36
C THR A 234 1.11 -37.17 12.93
N SER A 235 2.36 -37.18 12.43
CA SER A 235 3.07 -38.31 11.80
C SER A 235 2.49 -38.80 10.46
N LYS A 236 3.36 -38.74 9.44
CA LYS A 236 3.39 -39.41 8.11
C LYS A 236 2.77 -38.62 6.95
N SER A 237 3.41 -38.44 5.79
CA SER A 237 4.61 -39.09 5.22
C SER A 237 5.11 -38.26 4.03
N THR A 238 6.37 -37.81 4.05
CA THR A 238 7.10 -37.50 2.80
C THR A 238 8.17 -38.56 2.62
N THR A 239 7.77 -39.66 1.99
CA THR A 239 8.68 -40.54 1.25
C THR A 239 8.44 -40.25 -0.22
N LYS A 240 9.44 -39.70 -0.91
CA LYS A 240 9.48 -39.63 -2.38
C LYS A 240 9.30 -41.04 -2.96
N ILE A 241 8.52 -41.14 -4.05
CA ILE A 241 8.85 -41.80 -5.35
C ILE A 241 7.55 -41.92 -6.20
N SER A 242 7.60 -41.24 -7.36
CA SER A 242 7.10 -41.59 -8.71
C SER A 242 5.69 -42.15 -9.00
N SER A 243 5.13 -41.55 -10.06
CA SER A 243 4.32 -42.09 -11.18
C SER A 243 2.83 -42.41 -11.03
N GLU A 244 2.07 -41.68 -11.87
CA GLU A 244 0.95 -42.09 -12.74
C GLU A 244 -0.41 -42.51 -12.15
N GLY A 245 -1.47 -41.82 -12.62
CA GLY A 245 -2.83 -42.35 -12.71
C GLY A 245 -3.96 -41.42 -12.26
N GLN A 246 -4.50 -40.61 -13.18
CA GLN A 246 -5.93 -40.24 -13.20
C GLN A 246 -6.76 -41.40 -13.84
N PRO A 247 -8.11 -41.41 -13.86
CA PRO A 247 -9.11 -40.40 -13.46
C PRO A 247 -10.22 -40.97 -12.52
N GLU A 248 -11.02 -40.15 -11.83
CA GLU A 248 -12.41 -39.74 -12.15
C GLU A 248 -13.01 -39.34 -10.77
N GLU A 249 -14.01 -38.49 -10.53
CA GLU A 249 -14.89 -37.60 -11.27
C GLU A 249 -15.47 -36.66 -10.19
N ASP A 250 -15.64 -35.38 -10.56
CA ASP A 250 -16.25 -34.32 -9.77
C ASP A 250 -17.79 -34.46 -9.82
N LEU A 251 -18.50 -34.39 -8.69
CA LEU A 251 -19.94 -34.03 -8.63
C LEU A 251 -20.44 -33.85 -7.18
N LEU A 252 -21.07 -32.69 -6.96
CA LEU A 252 -22.02 -32.32 -5.89
C LEU A 252 -21.44 -31.68 -4.61
N ASN A 253 -21.07 -30.43 -4.82
CA ASN A 253 -21.27 -29.34 -3.88
C ASN A 253 -22.78 -29.22 -3.51
N THR A 254 -23.22 -29.76 -2.36
CA THR A 254 -24.43 -29.26 -1.67
C THR A 254 -24.34 -29.49 -0.15
N GLN A 255 -24.14 -28.40 0.58
CA GLN A 255 -24.31 -28.18 2.03
C GLN A 255 -23.40 -28.98 2.99
N PRO A 256 -22.35 -28.35 3.59
CA PRO A 256 -21.58 -28.97 4.66
C PRO A 256 -22.46 -29.39 5.87
N ASP A 257 -23.64 -28.77 6.03
CA ASP A 257 -24.55 -29.02 7.14
C ASP A 257 -25.33 -30.35 7.01
N LEU A 258 -25.68 -30.79 5.78
CA LEU A 258 -26.44 -32.04 5.58
C LEU A 258 -25.59 -33.28 5.89
N LEU A 259 -24.33 -33.27 5.47
CA LEU A 259 -23.40 -34.38 5.67
C LEU A 259 -23.03 -34.53 7.14
N ASP A 260 -22.86 -33.41 7.85
CA ASP A 260 -22.64 -33.40 9.30
C ASP A 260 -23.87 -33.90 10.09
N GLN A 261 -25.09 -33.52 9.67
CA GLN A 261 -26.34 -34.01 10.28
C GLN A 261 -26.53 -35.51 10.07
N LEU A 262 -26.22 -36.04 8.88
CA LEU A 262 -26.25 -37.48 8.60
C LEU A 262 -25.18 -38.25 9.40
N LYS A 263 -23.99 -37.68 9.56
CA LYS A 263 -22.91 -38.27 10.36
C LYS A 263 -23.29 -38.36 11.84
N LYS A 264 -23.89 -37.30 12.40
CA LYS A 264 -24.37 -37.29 13.79
C LYS A 264 -25.51 -38.28 14.02
N LEU A 265 -26.43 -38.41 13.07
CA LEU A 265 -27.50 -39.41 13.10
C LEU A 265 -26.94 -40.84 13.14
N LYS A 266 -25.90 -41.10 12.35
CA LYS A 266 -25.20 -42.40 12.32
C LYS A 266 -24.48 -42.68 13.63
N GLU A 267 -23.81 -41.70 14.22
CA GLU A 267 -23.16 -41.81 15.53
C GLU A 267 -24.17 -42.11 16.66
N LEU A 268 -25.35 -41.47 16.64
CA LEU A 268 -26.41 -41.74 17.61
C LEU A 268 -26.96 -43.17 17.50
N ARG A 269 -27.12 -43.69 16.28
CA ARG A 269 -27.47 -45.09 16.05
C ARG A 269 -26.39 -46.05 16.55
N GLU A 270 -25.12 -45.79 16.21
CA GLU A 270 -23.98 -46.65 16.60
C GLU A 270 -23.72 -46.63 18.12
N SER A 271 -24.05 -45.53 18.80
CA SER A 271 -24.05 -45.44 20.26
C SER A 271 -25.23 -46.15 20.94
N GLY A 272 -26.19 -46.69 20.16
CA GLY A 272 -27.39 -47.35 20.68
C GLY A 272 -28.42 -46.39 21.29
N LEU A 273 -28.26 -45.08 21.08
CA LEU A 273 -29.17 -44.03 21.58
C LEU A 273 -30.38 -43.79 20.67
N LEU A 274 -30.38 -44.38 19.48
CA LEU A 274 -31.45 -44.27 18.49
C LEU A 274 -31.77 -45.66 17.93
N SER A 275 -33.06 -46.00 17.83
CA SER A 275 -33.50 -47.26 17.22
C SER A 275 -33.32 -47.23 15.69
N GLU A 276 -33.17 -48.39 15.05
CA GLU A 276 -33.00 -48.46 13.58
C GLU A 276 -34.22 -47.87 12.84
N GLU A 277 -35.41 -48.05 13.40
CA GLU A 277 -36.66 -47.51 12.84
C GLU A 277 -36.71 -45.98 12.92
N ASP A 278 -36.27 -45.39 14.03
CA ASP A 278 -36.23 -43.93 14.22
C ASP A 278 -35.14 -43.28 13.37
N PHE A 279 -34.00 -43.95 13.20
CA PHE A 279 -32.91 -43.51 12.33
C PHE A 279 -33.36 -43.38 10.88
N GLU A 280 -34.02 -44.41 10.33
CA GLU A 280 -34.51 -44.38 8.95
C GLU A 280 -35.62 -43.33 8.75
N MET A 281 -36.47 -43.09 9.76
CA MET A 281 -37.48 -42.03 9.68
C MET A 281 -36.86 -40.62 9.63
N GLN A 282 -35.85 -40.35 10.48
CA GLN A 282 -35.19 -39.05 10.51
C GLN A 282 -34.30 -38.82 9.28
N LYS A 283 -33.63 -39.87 8.80
CA LYS A 283 -32.85 -39.84 7.56
C LYS A 283 -33.73 -39.54 6.34
N ARG A 284 -34.93 -40.14 6.24
CA ARG A 284 -35.88 -39.81 5.17
C ARG A 284 -36.34 -38.36 5.22
N LYS A 285 -36.68 -37.84 6.40
CA LYS A 285 -37.05 -36.42 6.58
C LYS A 285 -35.95 -35.41 6.21
N LEU A 286 -34.69 -35.80 6.29
CA LEU A 286 -33.54 -34.95 5.92
C LEU A 286 -33.24 -34.98 4.42
N LEU A 287 -33.76 -35.98 3.69
CA LEU A 287 -33.50 -36.20 2.27
C LEU A 287 -34.69 -35.86 1.36
N ASP A 288 -35.87 -35.60 1.94
CA ASP A 288 -37.06 -35.02 1.28
C ASP A 288 -36.97 -33.49 1.22
#